data_AF-A0A971R4H2-F1
#
_entry.id   AF-A0A971R4H2-F1
#
_cell.length_a   1.000
_cell.length_b   1.000
_cell.length_c   1.000
_cell.angle_alpha   90.00
_cell.angle_beta   90.00
_cell.angle_gamma   90.00
#
_symmetry.space_group_name_H-M   'P 1'
#
loop_
_entity.id
_entity.type
_entity.pdbx_description
1 polymer ?
#
loop_
_entity_poly.entity_id
_entity_poly.type
_entity_poly.pdbx_seq_one_letter_code
_entity_poly.pdbx_strand_id
1 'polypeptide(L)'
;MLDATDRQIVKLLQADGRRTNVDIARVLGLSESTVRKRLDRMLAAKEVHIASFVDPALVGYPVRAVIFLTVELNQVEETAAVLREMPEVATLFWLTGEYD
;
A
#
# COMPACT_ATOMS: atom_id res chain seq x y z
N MET A 1 14.91 -3.33 -4.20
CA MET A 1 14.37 -4.72 -4.29
C MET A 1 14.62 -5.40 -2.96
N LEU A 2 13.57 -5.97 -2.36
CA LEU A 2 13.64 -6.59 -1.03
C LEU A 2 14.40 -7.93 -1.08
N ASP A 3 15.33 -8.15 -0.14
CA ASP A 3 15.96 -9.47 0.03
C ASP A 3 15.09 -10.43 0.86
N ALA A 4 15.61 -11.64 1.15
CA ALA A 4 14.86 -12.64 1.90
C ALA A 4 14.56 -12.20 3.35
N THR A 5 15.50 -11.53 4.01
CA THR A 5 15.33 -11.02 5.37
C THR A 5 14.33 -9.86 5.40
N ASP A 6 14.43 -8.95 4.42
CA ASP A 6 13.51 -7.83 4.28
C ASP A 6 12.06 -8.32 4.14
N ARG A 7 11.83 -9.34 3.29
CA ARG A 7 10.51 -9.97 3.14
C ARG A 7 9.98 -10.56 4.45
N GLN A 8 10.85 -11.15 5.27
CA GLN A 8 10.44 -11.69 6.58
C GLN A 8 10.07 -10.57 7.56
N ILE A 9 10.83 -9.48 7.60
CA ILE A 9 10.49 -8.28 8.39
C ILE A 9 9.12 -7.75 7.98
N VAL A 10 8.90 -7.57 6.67
CA VAL A 10 7.61 -7.10 6.12
C VAL A 10 6.47 -8.04 6.48
N LYS A 11 6.67 -9.36 6.40
CA LYS A 11 5.63 -10.35 6.78
C LYS A 11 5.20 -10.21 8.25
N LEU A 12 6.15 -9.91 9.15
CA LEU A 12 5.84 -9.69 10.56
C LEU A 12 5.07 -8.38 10.77
N LEU A 13 5.45 -7.31 10.06
CA LEU A 13 4.74 -6.02 10.09
C LEU A 13 3.35 -6.09 9.43
N GLN A 14 3.16 -6.93 8.41
CA GLN A 14 1.83 -7.15 7.82
C GLN A 14 0.87 -7.81 8.81
N ALA A 15 1.36 -8.70 9.67
CA ALA A 15 0.55 -9.30 10.73
C ALA A 15 0.24 -8.30 11.85
N ASP A 16 1.21 -7.44 12.20
CA ASP A 16 1.02 -6.35 13.15
C ASP A 16 2.04 -5.22 12.87
N GLY A 17 1.54 -4.12 12.30
CA GLY A 17 2.35 -2.98 11.89
C GLY A 17 2.95 -2.20 13.07
N ARG A 18 2.53 -2.51 14.31
CA ARG A 18 3.03 -1.88 15.54
C ARG A 18 4.15 -2.69 16.20
N ARG A 19 4.55 -3.84 15.63
CA ARG A 19 5.62 -4.67 16.19
C ARG A 19 6.90 -3.88 16.35
N THR A 20 7.56 -4.07 17.48
CA THR A 20 8.84 -3.42 17.77
C THR A 20 9.98 -4.11 17.00
N ASN A 21 11.03 -3.36 16.72
CA ASN A 21 12.26 -3.92 16.13
C ASN A 21 12.87 -5.03 17.01
N VAL A 22 12.72 -4.92 18.34
CA VAL A 22 13.21 -5.91 19.31
C VAL A 22 12.47 -7.24 19.14
N ASP A 23 11.15 -7.21 18.99
CA ASP A 23 10.36 -8.43 18.82
C ASP A 23 10.63 -9.08 17.46
N ILE A 24 10.73 -8.28 16.40
CA ILE A 24 11.10 -8.77 15.06
C ILE A 24 12.49 -9.41 15.10
N ALA A 25 13.46 -8.76 15.74
CA ALA A 25 14.81 -9.27 15.90
C ALA A 25 14.85 -10.60 16.64
N ARG A 26 14.08 -10.73 17.75
CA ARG A 26 13.94 -11.98 18.51
C ARG A 26 13.38 -13.11 17.64
N VAL A 27 12.33 -12.84 16.85
CA VAL A 27 11.68 -13.84 15.99
C VAL A 27 12.61 -14.31 14.86
N LEU A 28 13.42 -13.40 14.30
CA LEU A 28 14.29 -13.70 13.16
C LEU A 28 15.71 -14.12 13.55
N GLY A 29 16.06 -14.11 14.85
CA GLY A 29 17.42 -14.40 15.30
C GLY A 29 18.45 -13.35 14.87
N LEU A 30 18.03 -12.08 14.78
CA LEU A 30 18.86 -10.96 14.35
C LEU A 30 19.13 -9.99 15.51
N SER A 31 20.07 -9.05 15.32
CA SER A 31 20.17 -7.89 16.22
C SER A 31 19.08 -6.86 15.92
N GLU A 32 18.62 -6.15 16.95
CA GLU A 32 17.67 -5.04 16.79
C GLU A 32 18.19 -3.97 15.82
N SER A 33 19.48 -3.64 15.90
CA SER A 33 20.13 -2.68 15.01
C SER A 33 20.09 -3.10 13.54
N THR A 34 20.19 -4.40 13.25
CA THR A 34 20.07 -4.96 11.89
C THR A 34 18.66 -4.77 11.36
N VAL A 35 17.64 -5.08 12.16
CA VAL A 35 16.23 -4.91 11.78
C VAL A 35 15.92 -3.44 11.55
N ARG A 36 16.33 -2.56 12.49
CA ARG A 36 16.14 -1.12 12.39
C ARG A 36 16.72 -0.55 11.10
N LYS A 37 18.01 -0.82 10.83
CA LYS A 37 18.69 -0.33 9.62
C LYS A 37 17.99 -0.77 8.33
N ARG A 38 17.49 -2.01 8.29
CA ARG A 38 16.76 -2.55 7.13
C ARG A 38 15.40 -1.87 6.98
N LEU A 39 14.65 -1.73 8.07
CA LEU A 39 13.36 -1.06 8.06
C LEU A 39 13.49 0.41 7.64
N ASP A 40 14.41 1.15 8.24
CA ASP A 40 14.69 2.55 7.91
C ASP A 40 15.04 2.71 6.43
N ARG A 41 15.86 1.81 5.88
CA ARG A 41 16.18 1.79 4.44
C ARG A 41 14.94 1.57 3.58
N MET A 42 14.11 0.58 3.89
CA MET A 42 12.89 0.27 3.13
C MET A 42 11.88 1.43 3.17
N LEU A 43 11.71 2.06 4.33
CA LEU A 43 10.84 3.22 4.52
C LEU A 43 11.37 4.44 3.76
N ALA A 44 12.67 4.75 3.88
CA ALA A 44 13.30 5.87 3.19
C ALA A 44 13.25 5.72 1.66
N ALA A 45 13.40 4.48 1.16
CA ALA A 45 13.29 4.16 -0.26
C ALA A 45 11.82 4.10 -0.75
N LYS A 46 10.83 4.31 0.13
CA LYS A 46 9.40 4.16 -0.15
C LYS A 46 9.02 2.78 -0.71
N GLU A 47 9.84 1.76 -0.45
CA GLU A 47 9.58 0.36 -0.82
C GLU A 47 8.53 -0.27 0.12
N VAL A 48 8.44 0.23 1.36
CA VAL A 48 7.48 -0.20 2.37
C VAL A 48 6.83 1.03 2.98
N HIS A 49 5.53 0.94 3.24
CA HIS A 49 4.75 1.97 3.94
C HIS A 49 4.01 1.29 5.09
N ILE A 50 4.02 1.91 6.26
CA ILE A 50 3.23 1.47 7.42
C ILE A 50 2.05 2.42 7.53
N ALA A 51 0.84 1.91 7.32
CA ALA A 51 -0.39 2.69 7.36
C ALA A 51 -1.43 1.98 8.22
N SER A 52 -2.24 2.77 8.90
CA SER A 52 -3.45 2.28 9.58
C SER A 52 -4.57 2.13 8.55
N PHE A 53 -5.29 1.02 8.60
CA PHE A 53 -6.50 0.82 7.81
C PHE A 53 -7.72 1.12 8.69
N VAL A 54 -8.58 2.02 8.23
CA VAL A 54 -9.84 2.39 8.90
C VAL A 54 -10.98 1.99 7.98
N ASP A 55 -12.07 1.48 8.57
CA ASP A 55 -13.31 1.24 7.82
C ASP A 55 -13.83 2.58 7.26
N PRO A 56 -13.94 2.73 5.92
CA PRO A 56 -14.42 3.96 5.29
C PRO A 56 -15.78 4.43 5.82
N ALA A 57 -16.67 3.50 6.22
CA ALA A 57 -17.98 3.83 6.74
C ALA A 57 -17.90 4.63 8.06
N LEU A 58 -16.86 4.41 8.86
CA LEU A 58 -16.63 5.13 10.12
C LEU A 58 -16.11 6.55 9.93
N VAL A 59 -15.64 6.89 8.73
CA VAL A 59 -15.03 8.20 8.41
C VAL A 59 -15.82 8.99 7.37
N GLY A 60 -17.11 8.67 7.21
CA GLY A 60 -18.03 9.45 6.37
C GLY A 60 -18.24 8.92 4.94
N TYR A 61 -17.69 7.74 4.62
CA TYR A 61 -17.88 7.08 3.32
C TYR A 61 -18.69 5.78 3.49
N PRO A 62 -20.03 5.86 3.67
CA PRO A 62 -20.88 4.71 3.98
C PRO A 62 -21.06 3.75 2.80
N VAL A 63 -20.69 4.15 1.58
CA VAL A 63 -20.82 3.35 0.37
C VAL A 63 -19.43 3.12 -0.22
N ARG A 64 -19.14 1.85 -0.53
CA ARG A 64 -17.97 1.47 -1.31
C ARG A 64 -18.44 0.82 -2.60
N ALA A 65 -17.94 1.34 -3.72
CA ALA A 65 -18.26 0.82 -5.04
C ALA A 65 -16.98 0.52 -5.82
N VAL A 66 -17.08 -0.46 -6.71
CA VAL A 66 -16.11 -0.66 -7.80
C VAL A 66 -16.85 -0.26 -9.07
N ILE A 67 -16.32 0.75 -9.75
CA ILE A 67 -16.91 1.29 -10.98
C ILE A 67 -16.01 0.86 -12.12
N PHE A 68 -16.60 0.20 -13.11
CA PHE A 68 -15.95 -0.08 -14.38
C PHE A 68 -16.37 0.99 -15.37
N LEU A 69 -15.41 1.54 -16.11
CA LEU A 69 -15.62 2.58 -17.10
C LEU A 69 -15.18 2.05 -18.47
N THR A 70 -15.93 2.42 -19.49
CA THR A 70 -15.51 2.27 -20.89
C THR A 70 -15.33 3.67 -21.42
N VAL A 71 -14.13 3.97 -21.93
CA VAL A 71 -13.74 5.32 -22.31
C VAL A 71 -13.15 5.25 -23.71
N GLU A 72 -13.53 6.20 -24.58
CA GLU A 72 -12.90 6.30 -25.89
C GLU A 72 -11.37 6.44 -25.74
N LEU A 73 -10.60 5.71 -26.54
CA LEU A 73 -9.14 5.59 -26.38
C LEU A 73 -8.42 6.95 -26.33
N ASN A 74 -8.91 7.93 -27.07
CA ASN A 74 -8.35 9.29 -27.11
C ASN A 74 -8.72 10.15 -25.88
N GLN A 75 -9.60 9.69 -25.00
CA GLN A 75 -10.08 10.39 -23.80
C GLN A 75 -9.63 9.75 -22.48
N VAL A 76 -8.95 8.60 -22.52
CA VAL A 76 -8.53 7.85 -21.32
C VAL A 76 -7.69 8.72 -20.38
N GLU A 77 -6.69 9.42 -20.90
CA GLU A 77 -5.80 10.26 -20.07
C GLU A 77 -6.52 11.46 -19.45
N GLU A 78 -7.38 12.12 -20.22
CA GLU A 78 -8.19 13.25 -19.73
C GLU A 78 -9.16 12.79 -18.64
N THR A 79 -9.84 11.67 -18.87
CA THR A 79 -10.77 11.06 -17.91
C THR A 79 -10.04 10.66 -16.63
N ALA A 80 -8.88 10.00 -16.76
CA ALA A 80 -8.06 9.62 -15.62
C ALA A 80 -7.56 10.84 -14.83
N ALA A 81 -7.21 11.94 -15.50
CA ALA A 81 -6.81 13.18 -14.84
C ALA A 81 -7.93 13.76 -13.98
N VAL A 82 -9.16 13.81 -14.49
CA VAL A 82 -10.33 14.29 -13.73
C VAL A 82 -10.63 13.38 -12.53
N LEU A 83 -10.61 12.06 -12.72
CA LEU A 83 -10.90 11.09 -11.64
C LEU A 83 -9.86 11.13 -10.52
N ARG A 84 -8.58 11.43 -10.83
CA ARG A 84 -7.52 11.53 -9.81
C ARG A 84 -7.70 12.70 -8.85
N GLU A 85 -8.41 13.76 -9.27
CA GLU A 85 -8.69 14.93 -8.42
C GLU A 85 -9.89 14.71 -7.48
N MET A 86 -10.63 13.61 -7.64
CA MET A 86 -11.77 13.28 -6.79
C MET A 86 -11.30 12.58 -5.50
N PRO A 87 -11.49 13.17 -4.31
CA PRO A 87 -11.07 12.57 -3.05
C PRO A 87 -11.79 11.25 -2.74
N GLU A 88 -12.95 11.01 -3.35
CA GLU A 88 -13.71 9.76 -3.25
C GLU A 88 -13.06 8.59 -4.01
N VAL A 89 -12.20 8.88 -4.99
CA VAL A 89 -11.51 7.86 -5.79
C VAL A 89 -10.29 7.35 -5.01
N ALA A 90 -10.52 6.32 -4.21
CA ALA A 90 -9.46 5.70 -3.40
C ALA A 90 -8.40 4.98 -4.23
N THR A 91 -8.76 4.43 -5.39
CA THR A 91 -7.82 3.76 -6.30
C THR A 91 -8.34 3.81 -7.73
N LEU A 92 -7.44 4.02 -8.68
CA LEU A 92 -7.71 4.02 -10.11
C LEU A 92 -6.76 3.02 -10.78
N PHE A 93 -7.31 2.15 -11.62
CA PHE A 93 -6.55 1.16 -12.38
C PHE A 93 -6.81 1.36 -13.87
N TRP A 94 -5.80 1.07 -14.68
CA TRP A 94 -6.00 0.82 -16.10
C TRP A 94 -6.17 -0.68 -16.30
N LEU A 95 -7.20 -1.06 -17.03
CA LEU A 95 -7.51 -2.44 -17.31
C LEU A 95 -7.25 -2.76 -18.78
N THR A 96 -6.89 -4.01 -19.04
CA THR A 96 -6.89 -4.53 -20.40
C THR A 96 -8.16 -5.38 -20.57
N GLY A 97 -9.00 -5.10 -21.56
CA GLY A 97 -10.20 -5.90 -21.83
C GLY A 97 -11.38 -5.05 -22.28
N GLU A 98 -12.57 -5.36 -21.76
CA GLU A 98 -13.84 -4.68 -22.09
C GLU A 98 -13.99 -3.30 -21.41
N TYR A 99 -13.18 -3.04 -20.39
CA TYR A 99 -13.15 -1.80 -19.62
C TYR A 99 -11.75 -1.22 -19.65
N ASP A 100 -11.67 0.11 -19.54
CA ASP A 100 -10.46 0.91 -19.72
C ASP A 100 -9.95 1.48 -18.40
#